data_AF-A0AA35WBT5-F1
#
_entry.id   AF-A0AA35WBT5-F1
#
_cell.length_a   1.000
_cell.length_b   1.000
_cell.length_c   1.000
_cell.angle_alpha   90.00
_cell.angle_beta   90.00
_cell.angle_gamma   90.00
#
_symmetry.space_group_name_H-M   'P 1'
#
loop_
_entity.id
_entity.type
_entity.pdbx_description
1 polymer ?
#
loop_
_entity_poly.entity_id
_entity_poly.type
_entity_poly.pdbx_seq_one_letter_code
_entity_poly.pdbx_strand_id
1 'polypeptide(L)'
;MEVGENVSSLANVVSSPPDKMETTAAEPAVVSVPRPLAPRRHDEDQYLDLIRTILEHGQEKGDRTGVGTRSIFGAQMRFNLRDQFPLLTTKRVFWRGVVEELLWFISGDTNAKHLSQKKVKIWDANGSRDFLDKRGLHHREEGKL
;
A
#
# COMPACT_ATOMS: atom_id res chain seq x y z
N MET A 1 -14.01 87.15 36.19
CA MET A 1 -13.22 85.94 36.44
C MET A 1 -14.17 84.78 36.19
N GLU A 2 -14.27 84.38 34.93
CA GLU A 2 -13.45 83.33 34.29
C GLU A 2 -14.13 81.95 34.49
N VAL A 3 -14.85 81.52 33.43
CA VAL A 3 -14.67 80.31 32.58
C VAL A 3 -15.17 79.02 33.25
N GLY A 4 -15.86 78.08 32.60
CA GLY A 4 -16.26 77.86 31.21
C GLY A 4 -17.42 76.85 31.22
N GLU A 5 -18.38 76.98 30.30
CA GLU A 5 -18.52 76.12 29.11
C GLU A 5 -18.88 74.65 29.43
N ASN A 6 -20.15 74.28 29.20
CA ASN A 6 -20.68 73.61 27.99
C ASN A 6 -20.37 72.10 28.01
N VAL A 7 -21.26 71.15 27.77
CA VAL A 7 -22.53 71.05 27.02
C VAL A 7 -23.17 69.72 27.48
N SER A 8 -24.49 69.64 27.71
CA SER A 8 -25.49 69.04 26.80
C SER A 8 -25.15 67.61 26.34
N SER A 9 -26.00 66.58 26.37
CA SER A 9 -27.46 66.53 26.39
C SER A 9 -27.90 65.06 26.50
N LEU A 10 -28.87 64.81 27.39
CA LEU A 10 -30.04 63.92 27.30
C LEU A 10 -29.94 62.59 26.52
N ALA A 11 -30.19 61.49 27.24
CA ALA A 11 -30.81 60.29 26.68
C ALA A 11 -32.01 59.88 27.56
N ASN A 12 -33.20 59.97 26.97
CA ASN A 12 -34.50 59.61 27.53
C ASN A 12 -34.68 58.08 27.65
N VAL A 13 -35.42 57.68 28.67
CA VAL A 13 -36.00 56.35 28.87
C VAL A 13 -37.00 56.06 27.74
N VAL A 14 -36.84 54.93 27.05
CA VAL A 14 -37.85 54.36 26.14
C VAL A 14 -38.06 52.87 26.47
N SER A 15 -39.30 52.56 26.80
CA SER A 15 -39.88 51.23 27.00
C SER A 15 -39.78 50.37 25.74
N SER A 16 -39.34 49.12 25.87
CA SER A 16 -39.33 48.12 24.80
C SER A 16 -40.73 47.78 24.27
N PRO A 17 -40.94 47.60 22.96
CA PRO A 17 -42.14 46.99 22.40
C PRO A 17 -42.05 45.45 22.42
N PRO A 18 -43.18 44.71 22.36
CA PRO A 18 -43.17 43.26 22.26
C PRO A 18 -42.77 42.84 20.84
N ASP A 19 -41.80 41.94 20.74
CA ASP A 19 -41.30 41.43 19.46
C ASP A 19 -42.29 40.45 18.83
N LYS A 20 -42.45 40.55 17.52
CA LYS A 20 -43.46 39.85 16.72
C LYS A 20 -43.07 38.38 16.54
N MET A 21 -44.05 37.48 16.52
CA MET A 21 -43.84 36.08 16.12
C MET A 21 -43.35 36.03 14.67
N GLU A 22 -42.06 35.80 14.48
CA GLU A 22 -41.47 35.55 13.17
C GLU A 22 -41.67 34.08 12.81
N THR A 23 -42.53 33.82 11.83
CA THR A 23 -42.69 32.49 11.23
C THR A 23 -41.42 32.18 10.44
N THR A 24 -40.55 31.34 11.00
CA THR A 24 -39.40 30.81 10.29
C THR A 24 -39.90 29.86 9.19
N ALA A 25 -39.82 30.30 7.93
CA ALA A 25 -39.98 29.40 6.79
C ALA A 25 -38.78 28.43 6.76
N ALA A 26 -39.05 27.12 6.87
CA ALA A 26 -38.03 26.09 6.73
C ALA A 26 -37.46 26.09 5.30
N GLU A 27 -36.14 26.22 5.16
CA GLU A 27 -35.45 25.99 3.90
C GLU A 27 -35.70 24.56 3.39
N PRO A 28 -35.92 24.34 2.08
CA PRO A 28 -36.14 23.00 1.57
C PRO A 28 -34.85 22.18 1.68
N ALA A 29 -34.95 21.00 2.30
CA ALA A 29 -33.86 20.04 2.38
C ALA A 29 -33.36 19.68 0.98
N VAL A 30 -32.14 20.10 0.65
CA VAL A 30 -31.46 19.71 -0.58
C VAL A 30 -31.12 18.22 -0.47
N VAL A 31 -31.91 17.38 -1.14
CA VAL A 31 -31.61 15.95 -1.25
C VAL A 31 -30.35 15.80 -2.10
N SER A 32 -29.21 15.59 -1.45
CA SER A 32 -27.95 15.28 -2.12
C SER A 32 -28.06 13.91 -2.77
N VAL A 33 -28.14 13.86 -4.10
CA VAL A 33 -28.04 12.60 -4.85
C VAL A 33 -26.61 12.07 -4.64
N PRO A 34 -26.41 10.82 -4.17
CA PRO A 34 -25.08 10.28 -3.97
C PRO A 34 -24.35 10.23 -5.32
N ARG A 35 -23.19 10.89 -5.37
CA ARG A 35 -22.29 10.87 -6.53
C ARG A 35 -21.94 9.41 -6.87
N PRO A 36 -21.99 8.98 -8.14
CA PRO A 36 -21.55 7.64 -8.52
C PRO A 36 -20.12 7.43 -8.03
N LEU A 37 -19.91 6.38 -7.24
CA LEU A 37 -18.58 5.95 -6.83
C LEU A 37 -17.78 5.63 -8.09
N ALA A 38 -16.62 6.25 -8.26
CA ALA A 38 -15.68 5.85 -9.30
C ALA A 38 -15.41 4.33 -9.20
N PRO A 39 -15.23 3.62 -10.32
CA PRO A 39 -15.01 2.18 -10.28
C PRO A 39 -13.83 1.86 -9.36
N ARG A 40 -14.02 0.90 -8.45
CA ARG A 40 -12.94 0.46 -7.56
C ARG A 40 -11.82 -0.12 -8.41
N ARG A 41 -10.63 0.47 -8.34
CA ARG A 41 -9.41 -0.10 -8.95
C ARG A 41 -9.14 -1.49 -8.36
N HIS A 42 -8.57 -2.36 -9.17
CA HIS A 42 -8.26 -3.72 -8.74
C HIS A 42 -6.95 -3.70 -7.92
N ASP A 43 -6.85 -4.51 -6.86
CA ASP A 43 -5.68 -4.48 -5.97
C ASP A 43 -4.36 -4.81 -6.72
N GLU A 44 -4.42 -5.62 -7.79
CA GLU A 44 -3.27 -5.93 -8.67
C GLU A 44 -2.68 -4.71 -9.38
N ASP A 45 -3.45 -3.63 -9.57
CA ASP A 45 -2.95 -2.40 -10.21
C ASP A 45 -1.76 -1.83 -9.44
N GLN A 46 -1.66 -2.05 -8.12
CA GLN A 46 -0.51 -1.64 -7.31
C GLN A 46 0.81 -2.27 -7.78
N TYR A 47 0.77 -3.55 -8.19
CA TYR A 47 1.94 -4.25 -8.72
C TYR A 47 2.32 -3.73 -10.11
N LEU A 48 1.33 -3.49 -10.96
CA LEU A 48 1.54 -2.98 -12.32
C LEU A 48 2.06 -1.53 -12.31
N ASP A 49 1.50 -0.69 -11.45
CA ASP A 49 1.92 0.70 -11.28
C ASP A 49 3.33 0.76 -10.68
N LEU A 50 3.69 -0.17 -9.78
CA LEU A 50 5.06 -0.28 -9.27
C LEU A 50 6.06 -0.65 -10.38
N ILE A 51 5.72 -1.63 -11.23
CA ILE A 51 6.57 -1.98 -12.38
C ILE A 51 6.74 -0.77 -13.31
N ARG A 52 5.64 -0.10 -13.67
CA ARG A 52 5.68 1.11 -14.50
C ARG A 52 6.59 2.17 -13.89
N THR A 53 6.45 2.43 -12.60
CA THR A 53 7.29 3.39 -11.87
C THR A 53 8.77 3.03 -11.95
N ILE A 54 9.13 1.76 -11.76
CA ILE A 54 10.52 1.29 -11.86
C ILE A 54 11.06 1.44 -13.28
N LEU A 55 10.24 1.19 -14.30
CA LEU A 55 10.65 1.31 -15.69
C LEU A 55 10.87 2.77 -16.11
N GLU A 56 9.99 3.68 -15.68
CA GLU A 56 10.02 5.09 -16.07
C GLU A 56 11.01 5.92 -15.23
N HIS A 57 11.11 5.66 -13.92
CA HIS A 57 11.84 6.51 -12.97
C HIS A 57 12.94 5.78 -12.20
N GLY A 58 13.11 4.47 -12.39
CA GLY A 58 14.11 3.67 -11.71
C GLY A 58 15.54 4.00 -12.14
N GLN A 59 16.48 3.90 -11.19
CA GLN A 59 17.91 4.12 -11.45
C GLN A 59 18.57 2.82 -11.88
N GLU A 60 19.38 2.88 -12.95
CA GLU A 60 20.19 1.77 -13.43
C GLU A 60 21.41 1.53 -12.54
N LYS A 61 21.65 0.28 -12.19
CA LYS A 61 22.76 -0.15 -11.31
C LYS A 61 23.28 -1.51 -11.74
N GLY A 62 24.57 -1.76 -11.52
CA GLY A 62 25.13 -3.11 -11.54
C GLY A 62 24.61 -3.95 -10.37
N ASP A 63 24.59 -5.27 -10.54
CA ASP A 63 24.19 -6.22 -9.50
C ASP A 63 25.17 -7.40 -9.37
N ARG A 64 24.97 -8.26 -8.37
CA ARG A 64 25.85 -9.41 -8.08
C ARG A 64 25.83 -10.49 -9.17
N THR A 65 24.78 -10.54 -9.99
CA THR A 65 24.65 -11.50 -11.09
C THR A 65 25.34 -11.02 -12.37
N GLY A 66 25.62 -9.72 -12.47
CA GLY A 66 26.26 -9.10 -13.63
C GLY A 66 25.29 -8.72 -14.76
N VAL A 67 23.99 -8.96 -14.58
CA VAL A 67 22.94 -8.61 -15.57
C VAL A 67 22.63 -7.12 -15.55
N GLY A 68 22.58 -6.52 -14.35
CA GLY A 68 22.17 -5.14 -14.16
C GLY A 68 20.69 -5.04 -13.79
N THR A 69 20.32 -3.95 -13.12
CA THR A 69 18.98 -3.77 -12.53
C THR A 69 18.53 -2.30 -12.67
N ARG A 70 17.22 -2.09 -12.89
CA ARG A 70 16.55 -0.80 -12.62
C ARG A 70 15.86 -0.87 -11.27
N SER A 71 16.10 0.12 -10.41
CA SER A 71 15.62 0.08 -9.02
C SER A 71 15.13 1.43 -8.52
N ILE A 72 14.12 1.37 -7.64
CA ILE A 72 13.73 2.45 -6.72
C ILE A 72 13.90 1.94 -5.28
N PHE A 73 13.92 2.86 -4.30
CA PHE A 73 14.02 2.49 -2.90
C PHE A 73 12.71 2.78 -2.16
N GLY A 74 12.24 1.82 -1.36
CA GLY A 74 11.09 2.00 -0.46
C GLY A 74 9.73 2.08 -1.15
N ALA A 75 9.28 0.98 -1.76
CA ALA A 75 7.91 0.85 -2.28
C ALA A 75 7.01 0.09 -1.30
N GLN A 76 5.70 0.37 -1.33
CA GLN A 76 4.72 -0.33 -0.50
C GLN A 76 3.49 -0.73 -1.31
N MET A 77 2.98 -1.94 -1.06
CA MET A 77 1.70 -2.43 -1.55
C MET A 77 0.87 -2.95 -0.37
N ARG A 78 -0.46 -2.87 -0.47
CA ARG A 78 -1.39 -3.38 0.55
C ARG A 78 -2.50 -4.17 -0.14
N PHE A 79 -2.71 -5.42 0.28
CA PHE A 79 -3.74 -6.29 -0.28
C PHE A 79 -4.77 -6.62 0.79
N ASN A 80 -6.06 -6.52 0.46
CA ASN A 80 -7.13 -6.92 1.39
C ASN A 80 -7.36 -8.44 1.29
N LEU A 81 -7.13 -9.16 2.40
CA LEU A 81 -7.26 -10.62 2.47
C LEU A 81 -8.63 -11.12 2.97
N ARG A 82 -9.56 -10.23 3.31
CA ARG A 82 -10.87 -10.66 3.87
C ARG A 82 -11.73 -11.40 2.85
N ASP A 83 -11.74 -10.89 1.62
CA ASP A 83 -12.67 -11.34 0.57
C ASP A 83 -11.97 -11.98 -0.63
N GLN A 84 -10.64 -11.93 -0.68
CA GLN A 84 -9.83 -12.39 -1.82
C GLN A 84 -8.41 -12.80 -1.41
N PHE A 85 -7.75 -13.54 -2.29
CA PHE A 85 -6.33 -13.88 -2.17
C PHE A 85 -5.56 -13.21 -3.33
N PRO A 86 -4.49 -12.43 -3.05
CA PRO A 86 -3.81 -11.60 -4.05
C PRO A 86 -2.84 -12.42 -4.93
N LEU A 87 -3.35 -13.45 -5.59
CA LEU A 87 -2.61 -14.17 -6.62
C LEU A 87 -2.69 -13.39 -7.93
N LEU A 88 -1.55 -12.92 -8.43
CA LEU A 88 -1.50 -12.14 -9.67
C LEU A 88 -2.13 -12.90 -10.84
N THR A 89 -2.89 -12.17 -11.65
CA THR A 89 -3.69 -12.73 -12.76
C THR A 89 -3.12 -12.37 -14.13
N THR A 90 -2.40 -11.26 -14.25
CA THR A 90 -1.73 -10.82 -15.49
C THR A 90 -0.66 -11.78 -15.99
N LYS A 91 -0.16 -12.66 -15.11
CA LYS A 91 0.69 -13.80 -15.46
C LYS A 91 0.44 -14.95 -14.49
N ARG A 92 0.35 -16.18 -15.01
CA ARG A 92 0.16 -17.37 -14.18
C ARG A 92 1.30 -17.55 -13.18
N VAL A 93 0.98 -17.53 -11.89
CA VAL A 93 1.90 -17.84 -10.79
C VAL A 93 1.99 -19.35 -10.57
N PHE A 94 3.18 -19.86 -10.25
CA PHE A 94 3.39 -21.27 -9.95
C PHE A 94 2.92 -21.62 -8.52
N TRP A 95 1.60 -21.64 -8.32
CA TRP A 95 0.97 -21.79 -7.00
C TRP A 95 1.39 -23.04 -6.23
N ARG A 96 1.50 -24.19 -6.90
CA ARG A 96 1.99 -25.42 -6.28
C ARG A 96 3.39 -25.24 -5.66
N GLY A 97 4.28 -24.51 -6.35
CA GLY A 97 5.61 -24.23 -5.83
C GLY A 97 5.56 -23.42 -4.54
N VAL A 98 4.75 -22.35 -4.51
CA VAL A 98 4.58 -21.48 -3.33
C VAL A 98 4.07 -22.27 -2.12
N VAL A 99 3.05 -23.13 -2.31
CA VAL A 99 2.49 -23.92 -1.21
C VAL A 99 3.47 -24.97 -0.70
N GLU A 100 4.13 -25.71 -1.59
CA GLU A 100 5.11 -26.75 -1.19
C GLU A 100 6.33 -26.14 -0.49
N GLU A 101 6.80 -24.98 -0.95
CA GLU A 101 7.87 -24.22 -0.30
C GLU A 101 7.46 -23.73 1.09
N LEU A 102 6.25 -23.19 1.25
CA LEU A 102 5.75 -22.75 2.55
C LEU A 102 5.65 -23.92 3.55
N LEU A 103 5.14 -25.08 3.10
CA LEU A 103 5.10 -26.28 3.95
C LEU A 103 6.50 -26.78 4.31
N TRP A 104 7.44 -26.69 3.37
CA TRP A 104 8.85 -27.01 3.61
C TRP A 104 9.47 -26.08 4.68
N PHE A 105 9.23 -24.77 4.61
CA PHE A 105 9.64 -23.82 5.65
C PHE A 105 9.05 -24.17 7.03
N ILE A 106 7.75 -24.44 7.10
CA ILE A 106 7.07 -24.80 8.35
C ILE A 106 7.65 -26.09 8.94
N SER A 107 8.04 -27.05 8.10
CA SER A 107 8.66 -28.30 8.55
C SER A 107 10.08 -28.13 9.12
N GLY A 108 10.72 -26.97 8.91
CA GLY A 108 12.10 -26.71 9.31
C GLY A 108 13.15 -27.48 8.52
N ASP A 109 12.78 -28.04 7.37
CA ASP A 109 13.70 -28.77 6.50
C ASP A 109 14.59 -27.80 5.71
N THR A 110 15.83 -28.20 5.47
CA THR A 110 16.85 -27.43 4.75
C THR A 110 17.37 -28.16 3.52
N ASN A 111 16.84 -29.35 3.20
CA ASN A 111 17.22 -30.10 2.02
C ASN A 111 16.31 -29.78 0.82
N ALA A 112 16.79 -28.95 -0.10
CA ALA A 112 16.09 -28.60 -1.33
C ALA A 112 15.73 -29.81 -2.20
N LYS A 113 16.44 -30.95 -2.07
CA LYS A 113 16.13 -32.19 -2.82
C LYS A 113 14.72 -32.71 -2.54
N HIS A 114 14.15 -32.47 -1.36
CA HIS A 114 12.77 -32.87 -1.05
C HIS A 114 11.75 -32.06 -1.87
N LEU A 115 12.04 -30.79 -2.17
CA LEU A 115 11.25 -29.99 -3.12
C LEU A 115 11.44 -30.50 -4.56
N SER A 116 12.69 -30.79 -4.97
CA SER A 116 12.98 -31.29 -6.31
C SER A 116 12.29 -32.63 -6.60
N GLN A 117 12.23 -33.54 -5.61
CA GLN A 117 11.47 -34.80 -5.67
C GLN A 117 9.97 -34.57 -5.93
N LYS A 118 9.42 -33.48 -5.36
CA LYS A 118 8.06 -33.01 -5.63
C LYS A 118 7.95 -32.16 -6.91
N LYS A 119 8.95 -32.19 -7.80
CA LYS A 119 9.02 -31.41 -9.05
C LYS A 119 8.99 -29.89 -8.84
N VAL A 120 9.37 -29.41 -7.66
CA VAL A 120 9.53 -27.99 -7.34
C VAL A 120 11.02 -27.67 -7.33
N LYS A 121 11.51 -27.02 -8.39
CA LYS A 121 12.95 -26.83 -8.67
C LYS A 121 13.50 -25.44 -8.33
N ILE A 122 12.74 -24.64 -7.60
CA ILE A 122 13.04 -23.20 -7.39
C ILE A 122 14.35 -22.97 -6.61
N TRP A 123 14.82 -23.97 -5.86
CA TRP A 123 16.07 -23.92 -5.08
C TRP A 123 17.24 -24.72 -5.69
N ASP A 124 17.03 -25.48 -6.77
CA ASP A 124 18.04 -26.41 -7.33
C ASP A 124 19.35 -25.69 -7.68
N ALA A 125 19.26 -24.51 -8.31
CA ALA A 125 20.45 -23.75 -8.73
C ALA A 125 21.29 -23.27 -7.53
N ASN A 126 20.63 -22.84 -6.45
CA ASN A 126 21.29 -22.37 -5.23
C ASN A 126 21.79 -23.50 -4.34
N GLY A 127 21.24 -24.71 -4.48
CA GLY A 127 21.68 -25.92 -3.80
C GLY A 127 22.77 -26.70 -4.53
N SER A 128 23.10 -26.35 -5.78
CA SER A 128 24.07 -27.07 -6.62
C SER A 128 25.49 -27.05 -6.05
N ARG A 129 26.27 -28.10 -6.33
CA ARG A 129 27.69 -28.20 -5.92
C ARG A 129 28.49 -26.96 -6.35
N ASP A 130 28.35 -26.56 -7.61
CA ASP A 130 29.00 -25.37 -8.18
C ASP A 130 28.68 -24.09 -7.41
N PHE A 131 27.42 -23.88 -7.03
CA PHE A 131 27.02 -22.69 -6.28
C PHE A 131 27.60 -22.71 -4.86
N LEU A 132 27.53 -23.85 -4.17
CA LEU A 132 28.07 -24.01 -2.82
C LEU A 132 29.59 -23.80 -2.80
N ASP A 133 30.33 -24.34 -3.77
CA ASP A 133 31.77 -24.16 -3.86
C ASP A 133 32.17 -22.70 -4.10
N LYS A 134 31.44 -21.99 -4.97
CA LYS A 134 31.63 -20.54 -5.18
C LYS A 134 31.38 -19.70 -3.92
N ARG A 135 30.68 -20.27 -2.92
CA ARG A 135 30.46 -19.65 -1.60
C ARG A 135 31.42 -20.13 -0.52
N GLY A 136 32.39 -21.00 -0.86
CA GLY A 136 33.31 -21.60 0.11
C GLY A 136 32.68 -22.69 0.98
N LEU A 137 31.50 -23.19 0.62
CA LEU A 137 30.73 -24.18 1.38
C LEU A 137 31.05 -25.61 0.94
N HIS A 138 32.34 -25.93 0.84
CA HIS A 138 32.83 -27.23 0.35
C HIS A 138 32.36 -28.43 1.19
N HIS A 139 32.18 -28.22 2.49
CA HIS A 139 31.80 -29.26 3.44
C HIS A 139 30.29 -29.59 3.43
N ARG A 140 29.46 -28.78 2.77
CA ARG A 140 28.01 -29.02 2.72
C ARG A 140 27.67 -29.98 1.60
N GLU A 141 26.71 -30.86 1.85
CA GLU A 141 26.17 -31.72 0.79
C GLU A 141 25.34 -30.89 -0.20
N GLU A 142 25.31 -31.31 -1.46
CA GLU A 142 24.46 -30.69 -2.48
C GLU A 142 22.98 -30.76 -2.06
N GLY A 143 22.27 -29.64 -2.19
CA GLY A 143 20.88 -29.47 -1.78
C GLY A 143 20.69 -29.08 -0.30
N LYS A 144 21.74 -29.11 0.54
CA LYS A 144 21.67 -28.63 1.94
C LYS A 144 21.91 -27.11 2.01
N LEU A 145 20.82 -26.37 2.22
CA LEU A 145 20.79 -24.91 2.30
C LEU A 145 21.07 -24.39 3.73
#